data_AF-A0A953H7B6-F1
#
_entry.id   AF-A0A953H7B6-F1
#
_cell.length_a   1.000
_cell.length_b   1.000
_cell.length_c   1.000
_cell.angle_alpha   90.00
_cell.angle_beta   90.00
_cell.angle_gamma   90.00
#
_symmetry.space_group_name_H-M   'P 1'
#
loop_
_entity.id
_entity.type
_entity.pdbx_description
1 polymer ?
#
loop_
_entity_poly.entity_id
_entity_poly.type
_entity_poly.pdbx_seq_one_letter_code
_entity_poly.pdbx_strand_id
1 'polypeptide(L)'
;MVEHKLQFNTDQLELNLFETREKAFSYPLEFNNLSLISMLNGKKVMHIDKNEAFDFHPRESLVLDRHTSMQIDFPNADPARPTTCMALLIDQDEVKGTLALLNEQYIKHDRREWKLYTSPV
;
A
#
# COMPACT_ATOMS: atom_id res chain seq x y z
N MET A 1 -13.89 18.58 2.08
CA MET A 1 -13.76 17.12 2.30
C MET A 1 -12.37 16.76 1.83
N VAL A 2 -11.51 16.33 2.75
CA VAL A 2 -10.08 16.14 2.44
C VAL A 2 -9.87 15.01 1.44
N GLU A 3 -10.56 13.87 1.61
CA GLU A 3 -10.37 12.67 0.80
C GLU A 3 -11.70 12.01 0.40
N HIS A 4 -11.77 11.53 -0.85
CA HIS A 4 -12.85 10.70 -1.38
C HIS A 4 -12.32 9.30 -1.68
N LYS A 5 -13.06 8.27 -1.27
CA LYS A 5 -12.70 6.85 -1.42
C LYS A 5 -13.72 6.12 -2.29
N LEU A 6 -13.25 5.45 -3.34
CA LEU A 6 -14.00 4.43 -4.09
C LEU A 6 -13.41 3.06 -3.76
N GLN A 7 -14.26 2.07 -3.51
CA GLN A 7 -13.84 0.74 -3.08
C GLN A 7 -14.50 -0.35 -3.94
N PHE A 8 -13.68 -1.32 -4.37
CA PHE A 8 -14.11 -2.52 -5.07
C PHE A 8 -13.58 -3.73 -4.32
N ASN A 9 -14.43 -4.70 -4.02
CA ASN A 9 -14.06 -5.86 -3.20
C ASN A 9 -14.35 -7.16 -3.96
N THR A 10 -13.46 -8.13 -3.79
CA THR A 10 -13.72 -9.56 -4.02
C THR A 10 -13.50 -10.30 -2.69
N ASP A 11 -13.68 -11.62 -2.67
CA ASP A 11 -13.40 -12.42 -1.47
C ASP A 11 -11.90 -12.41 -1.09
N GLN A 12 -11.03 -12.05 -2.04
CA GLN A 12 -9.58 -12.17 -1.97
C GLN A 12 -8.85 -10.82 -1.88
N LEU A 13 -9.45 -9.77 -2.44
CA LEU A 13 -8.81 -8.49 -2.72
C LEU A 13 -9.74 -7.32 -2.41
N GLU A 14 -9.18 -6.23 -1.90
CA GLU A 14 -9.85 -4.94 -1.80
C GLU A 14 -9.05 -3.89 -2.59
N LEU A 15 -9.69 -3.27 -3.57
CA LEU A 15 -9.12 -2.17 -4.35
C LEU A 15 -9.73 -0.84 -3.90
N ASN A 16 -8.88 0.05 -3.42
CA ASN A 16 -9.25 1.39 -3.00
C ASN A 16 -8.66 2.45 -3.94
N LEU A 17 -9.49 3.36 -4.42
CA LEU A 17 -9.09 4.54 -5.16
C LEU A 17 -9.34 5.78 -4.28
N PHE A 18 -8.28 6.52 -4.00
CA PHE A 18 -8.33 7.71 -3.16
C PHE A 18 -8.13 8.96 -3.99
N GLU A 19 -8.90 10.00 -3.69
CA GLU A 19 -8.78 11.32 -4.29
C GLU A 19 -8.79 12.39 -3.19
N THR A 20 -7.67 13.08 -3.02
CA THR A 20 -7.50 14.14 -2.04
C THR A 20 -7.55 15.50 -2.74
N ARG A 21 -8.49 16.36 -2.34
CA ARG A 21 -8.75 17.68 -2.98
C ARG A 21 -8.30 18.88 -2.16
N GLU A 22 -7.79 18.66 -0.97
CA GLU A 22 -7.36 19.71 -0.06
C GLU A 22 -5.99 19.36 0.50
N LYS A 23 -5.19 20.39 0.80
CA LYS A 23 -3.93 20.20 1.50
C LYS A 23 -4.20 19.67 2.89
N ALA A 24 -3.50 18.61 3.24
CA ALA A 24 -3.51 18.04 4.57
C ALA A 24 -2.09 17.62 4.94
N PHE A 25 -1.81 17.61 6.25
CA PHE A 25 -0.52 17.27 6.80
C PHE A 25 -0.73 16.32 7.98
N SER A 26 0.18 15.36 8.15
CA SER A 26 0.09 14.32 9.17
C SER A 26 -1.26 13.58 9.15
N TYR A 27 -1.73 13.19 7.96
CA TYR A 27 -2.93 12.39 7.83
C TYR A 27 -2.61 10.92 8.17
N PRO A 28 -3.19 10.35 9.24
CA PRO A 28 -2.89 8.98 9.64
C PRO A 28 -3.57 7.98 8.70
N LEU A 29 -2.83 6.97 8.28
CA LEU A 29 -3.39 5.85 7.52
C LEU A 29 -2.69 4.54 7.92
N GLU A 30 -3.48 3.47 8.01
CA GLU A 30 -3.01 2.12 8.29
C GLU A 30 -3.92 1.13 7.56
N PHE A 31 -3.35 0.04 7.05
CA PHE A 31 -4.10 -1.06 6.43
C PHE A 31 -3.93 -2.36 7.23
N ASN A 32 -5.01 -3.13 7.34
CA ASN A 32 -5.02 -4.40 8.08
C ASN A 32 -4.40 -5.58 7.31
N ASN A 33 -4.20 -5.41 6.00
CA ASN A 33 -3.71 -6.42 5.08
C ASN A 33 -2.47 -5.91 4.34
N LEU A 34 -1.72 -6.84 3.73
CA LEU A 34 -0.64 -6.50 2.80
C LEU A 34 -1.20 -5.55 1.74
N SER A 35 -0.53 -4.42 1.50
CA SER A 35 -1.02 -3.41 0.57
C SER A 35 0.00 -3.06 -0.49
N LEU A 36 -0.44 -3.04 -1.75
CA LEU A 36 0.28 -2.45 -2.87
C LEU A 36 -0.34 -1.07 -3.14
N ILE A 37 0.42 -0.02 -2.85
CA ILE A 37 0.00 1.36 -3.07
C ILE A 37 0.70 1.90 -4.31
N SER A 38 -0.05 2.53 -5.21
CA SER A 38 0.49 3.14 -6.42
C SER A 38 0.00 4.57 -6.58
N MET A 39 0.94 5.49 -6.85
CA MET A 39 0.60 6.89 -7.11
C MET A 39 0.18 7.09 -8.56
N LEU A 40 -0.99 7.73 -8.72
CA LEU A 40 -1.58 8.00 -10.03
C LEU A 40 -1.32 9.44 -10.46
N ASN A 41 -1.59 10.42 -9.58
CA ASN A 41 -1.38 11.83 -9.88
C ASN A 41 -1.03 12.63 -8.61
N GLY A 42 -0.34 13.75 -8.79
CA GLY A 42 0.04 14.66 -7.70
C GLY A 42 1.30 14.21 -6.98
N LYS A 43 1.37 14.48 -5.68
CA LYS A 43 2.51 14.16 -4.82
C LYS A 43 2.02 13.89 -3.40
N LYS A 44 2.59 12.88 -2.75
CA LYS A 44 2.50 12.67 -1.30
C LYS A 44 3.89 12.82 -0.68
N VAL A 45 3.94 13.21 0.60
CA VAL A 45 5.13 12.99 1.43
C VAL A 45 4.76 11.91 2.43
N MET A 46 5.48 10.79 2.38
CA MET A 46 5.20 9.61 3.19
C MET A 46 6.13 9.59 4.39
N HIS A 47 5.56 9.45 5.58
CA HIS A 47 6.30 9.20 6.82
C HIS A 47 5.89 7.82 7.31
N ILE A 48 6.82 6.86 7.26
CA ILE A 48 6.55 5.45 7.56
C ILE A 48 7.42 5.03 8.74
N ASP A 49 6.78 4.61 9.83
CA ASP A 49 7.43 4.24 11.09
C ASP A 49 8.48 5.26 11.56
N LYS A 50 9.76 4.84 11.68
CA LYS A 50 10.90 5.68 12.10
C LYS A 50 11.83 6.05 10.95
N ASN A 51 11.41 5.80 9.71
CA ASN A 51 12.23 6.10 8.55
C ASN A 51 12.17 7.58 8.19
N GLU A 52 13.16 8.05 7.43
CA GLU A 52 13.12 9.39 6.86
C GLU A 52 11.92 9.54 5.93
N ALA A 53 11.29 10.71 5.99
CA ALA A 53 10.19 11.04 5.10
C ALA A 53 10.67 11.09 3.65
N PHE A 54 9.84 10.65 2.72
CA PHE A 54 10.18 10.66 1.31
C PHE A 54 9.03 11.16 0.44
N ASP A 55 9.40 11.74 -0.69
CA ASP A 55 8.45 12.15 -1.74
C ASP A 55 7.97 10.91 -2.50
N PHE A 56 6.65 10.81 -2.68
CA PHE A 56 6.01 9.73 -3.42
C PHE A 56 5.30 10.30 -4.66
N HIS A 57 5.76 9.90 -5.83
CA HIS A 57 5.45 10.48 -7.14
C HIS A 57 4.66 9.53 -8.05
N PRO A 58 3.98 10.05 -9.08
CA PRO A 58 3.28 9.23 -10.05
C PRO A 58 4.20 8.17 -10.67
N ARG A 59 3.67 6.97 -10.88
CA ARG A 59 4.39 5.77 -11.37
C ARG A 59 5.27 5.07 -10.32
N GLU A 60 5.44 5.64 -9.14
CA GLU A 60 6.05 4.93 -8.02
C GLU A 60 5.00 4.04 -7.35
N SER A 61 5.46 2.92 -6.81
CA SER A 61 4.62 1.98 -6.07
C SER A 61 5.36 1.45 -4.85
N LEU A 62 4.61 1.18 -3.79
CA LEU A 62 5.10 0.70 -2.51
C LEU A 62 4.34 -0.57 -2.13
N VAL A 63 5.06 -1.54 -1.58
CA VAL A 63 4.45 -2.68 -0.90
C VAL A 63 4.67 -2.45 0.60
N LEU A 64 3.57 -2.39 1.35
CA LEU A 64 3.58 -2.21 2.78
C LEU A 64 2.96 -3.43 3.45
N ASP A 65 3.60 -3.86 4.53
CA ASP A 65 3.07 -4.94 5.36
C ASP A 65 1.79 -4.47 6.07
N ARG A 66 1.05 -5.43 6.63
CA ARG A 66 -0.10 -5.14 7.47
C ARG A 66 0.33 -4.33 8.70
N HIS A 67 -0.55 -3.45 9.15
CA HIS A 67 -0.35 -2.60 10.33
C HIS A 67 0.86 -1.67 10.25
N THR A 68 1.41 -1.43 9.05
CA THR A 68 2.38 -0.36 8.86
C THR A 68 1.69 0.99 9.07
N SER A 69 2.11 1.71 10.10
CA SER A 69 1.57 3.03 10.41
C SER A 69 2.19 4.09 9.53
N MET A 70 1.35 4.90 8.90
CA MET A 70 1.77 5.98 8.02
C MET A 70 1.20 7.32 8.47
N GLN A 71 2.00 8.36 8.33
CA GLN A 71 1.53 9.74 8.26
C GLN A 71 1.79 10.27 6.86
N ILE A 72 0.78 10.91 6.27
CA ILE A 72 0.82 11.33 4.87
C ILE A 72 0.56 12.83 4.79
N ASP A 73 1.44 13.54 4.08
CA ASP A 73 1.21 14.92 3.69
C ASP A 73 0.78 15.00 2.22
N PHE A 74 -0.17 15.89 1.95
CA PHE A 74 -0.70 16.21 0.62
C PHE A 74 -0.41 17.68 0.30
N PRO A 75 0.87 18.09 0.14
CA PRO A 75 1.26 19.49 0.11
C PRO A 75 0.69 20.29 -1.07
N ASN A 76 0.32 19.57 -2.15
CA ASN A 76 -0.05 20.14 -3.44
C ASN A 76 -1.51 19.86 -3.85
N ALA A 77 -2.28 19.15 -3.03
CA ALA A 77 -3.66 18.80 -3.36
C ALA A 77 -4.57 20.04 -3.36
N ASP A 78 -5.29 20.23 -4.47
CA ASP A 78 -6.30 21.28 -4.59
C ASP A 78 -7.50 20.78 -5.43
N PRO A 79 -8.67 21.46 -5.40
CA PRO A 79 -9.86 20.97 -6.10
C PRO A 79 -9.73 20.87 -7.63
N ALA A 80 -8.82 21.65 -8.24
CA ALA A 80 -8.56 21.59 -9.68
C ALA A 80 -7.47 20.56 -10.03
N ARG A 81 -6.61 20.20 -9.07
CA ARG A 81 -5.51 19.24 -9.21
C ARG A 81 -5.46 18.32 -7.99
N PRO A 82 -6.34 17.32 -7.91
CA PRO A 82 -6.33 16.39 -6.79
C PRO A 82 -5.10 15.49 -6.83
N THR A 83 -4.65 15.10 -5.64
CA THR A 83 -3.70 13.98 -5.50
C THR A 83 -4.51 12.68 -5.51
N THR A 84 -4.14 11.73 -6.37
CA THR A 84 -4.84 10.44 -6.48
C THR A 84 -3.88 9.27 -6.34
N CYS A 85 -4.33 8.23 -5.64
CA CYS A 85 -3.60 6.98 -5.52
C CYS A 85 -4.54 5.79 -5.49
N MET A 86 -3.97 4.63 -5.74
CA MET A 86 -4.63 3.33 -5.64
C MET A 86 -3.97 2.53 -4.51
N ALA A 87 -4.75 1.82 -3.72
CA ALA A 87 -4.24 0.80 -2.80
C ALA A 87 -4.97 -0.52 -3.07
N LEU A 88 -4.22 -1.56 -3.37
CA LEU A 88 -4.70 -2.93 -3.47
C LEU A 88 -4.33 -3.68 -2.20
N LEU A 89 -5.32 -4.04 -1.40
CA LEU A 89 -5.16 -4.86 -0.21
C LEU A 89 -5.35 -6.32 -0.60
N ILE A 90 -4.42 -7.17 -0.18
CA ILE A 90 -4.38 -8.59 -0.50
C ILE A 90 -4.60 -9.38 0.78
N ASP A 91 -5.60 -10.26 0.79
CA ASP A 91 -5.85 -11.13 1.94
C ASP A 91 -4.64 -12.01 2.24
N GLN A 92 -4.39 -12.30 3.53
CA GLN A 92 -3.30 -13.18 3.93
C GLN A 92 -3.42 -14.58 3.34
N ASP A 93 -4.64 -15.10 3.17
CA ASP A 93 -4.84 -16.44 2.64
C ASP A 93 -4.45 -16.53 1.16
N GLU A 94 -4.63 -15.45 0.40
CA GLU A 94 -4.13 -15.35 -0.98
C GLU A 94 -2.60 -15.33 -1.03
N VAL A 95 -1.96 -14.60 -0.11
CA VAL A 95 -0.50 -14.57 -0.02
C VAL A 95 0.03 -15.97 0.33
N LYS A 96 -0.59 -16.66 1.30
CA LYS A 96 -0.22 -18.04 1.67
C LYS A 96 -0.44 -19.01 0.52
N GLY A 97 -1.57 -18.92 -0.17
CA GLY A 97 -1.90 -19.77 -1.32
C GLY A 97 -0.89 -19.59 -2.46
N THR A 98 -0.53 -18.34 -2.76
CA THR A 98 0.51 -18.02 -3.74
C THR A 98 1.87 -18.58 -3.32
N LEU A 99 2.25 -18.45 -2.04
CA LEU A 99 3.50 -19.02 -1.53
C LEU A 99 3.54 -20.55 -1.63
N ALA A 100 2.42 -21.21 -1.32
CA ALA A 100 2.30 -22.67 -1.45
C ALA A 100 2.47 -23.10 -2.91
N LEU A 101 1.78 -22.44 -3.84
CA LEU A 101 1.90 -22.68 -5.27
C LEU A 101 3.36 -22.51 -5.75
N LEU A 102 4.02 -21.43 -5.33
CA LEU A 102 5.41 -21.16 -5.65
C LEU A 102 6.33 -22.28 -5.14
N ASN A 103 6.13 -22.72 -3.89
CA ASN A 103 6.88 -23.82 -3.31
C ASN A 103 6.64 -25.16 -4.03
N GLU A 104 5.45 -25.40 -4.57
CA GLU A 104 5.14 -26.64 -5.29
C GLU A 104 5.67 -26.64 -6.72
N GLN A 105 5.56 -25.51 -7.43
CA GLN A 105 5.80 -25.45 -8.88
C GLN A 105 7.23 -25.10 -9.28
N TYR A 106 8.01 -24.44 -8.42
CA TYR A 106 9.33 -23.92 -8.80
C TYR A 106 10.49 -24.63 -8.09
N ILE A 107 11.58 -24.81 -8.82
CA ILE A 107 12.81 -25.45 -8.31
C ILE A 107 13.51 -24.49 -7.34
N LYS A 108 13.71 -24.94 -6.10
CA LYS A 108 14.45 -24.19 -5.07
C LYS A 108 15.94 -24.47 -5.18
N HIS A 109 16.75 -23.44 -5.41
CA HIS A 109 18.20 -23.57 -5.55
C HIS A 109 18.88 -24.16 -4.31
N ASP A 110 18.39 -23.84 -3.11
CA ASP A 110 18.93 -24.30 -1.83
C ASP A 110 18.15 -25.48 -1.21
N ARG A 111 17.14 -26.01 -1.95
CA ARG A 111 16.19 -27.05 -1.52
C ARG A 111 15.38 -26.70 -0.27
N ARG A 112 15.32 -25.44 0.15
CA ARG A 112 14.49 -24.99 1.27
C ARG A 112 13.18 -24.43 0.75
N GLU A 113 12.11 -24.63 1.50
CA GLU A 113 10.86 -23.94 1.21
C GLU A 113 11.03 -22.44 1.42
N TRP A 114 10.50 -21.65 0.48
CA TRP A 114 10.31 -20.23 0.66
C TRP A 114 9.30 -20.00 1.78
N LYS A 115 9.64 -19.10 2.69
CA LYS A 115 8.80 -18.69 3.81
C LYS A 115 8.71 -17.18 3.81
N LEU A 116 7.56 -16.66 4.18
CA LEU A 116 7.42 -15.24 4.44
C LEU A 116 8.27 -14.89 5.66
N TYR A 117 9.06 -13.84 5.55
CA TYR A 117 9.75 -13.27 6.71
C TYR A 117 8.70 -12.59 7.58
N THR A 118 8.46 -13.12 8.77
CA THR A 118 7.68 -12.44 9.80
C THR A 118 8.64 -11.80 10.77
N SER A 119 8.66 -10.45 10.83
CA SER A 119 9.39 -9.76 11.90
C SER A 119 8.81 -10.20 13.25
N PRO A 120 9.64 -10.53 14.26
CA PRO A 120 9.13 -10.77 15.60
C PRO A 120 8.47 -9.48 16.11
N VAL A 121 7.22 -9.61 16.56
CA VAL A 121 6.46 -8.55 17.24
C VAL A 121 7.02 -8.32 18.63
#